data_AF-M6D752-F1
#
_entry.id   AF-M6D752-F1
#
_cell.length_a   1.000
_cell.length_b   1.000
_cell.length_c   1.000
_cell.angle_alpha   90.00
_cell.angle_beta   90.00
_cell.angle_gamma   90.00
#
_symmetry.space_group_name_H-M   'P 1'
#
loop_
_entity.id
_entity.type
_entity.pdbx_description
1 polymer ?
#
loop_
_entity_poly.entity_id
_entity_poly.type
_entity_poly.pdbx_seq_one_letter_code
_entity_poly.pdbx_strand_id
1 'polypeptide(L)'
;MIRKICLLFTALSFGLSAAPKSYGSLGSEVDFLDFGKVTVAPFSYSVSSSYDEEYGAFNLFDSNPKSYWYSSGGNKPEWIIVDFGSKRLINAIEILVPMFRGKRAAEEYEIQVLHQENWKTIFKNDRVDLVNHHNLPPIDASILRLYFPKTEEKSIVIGEFKILLNGTVLNSISNKFTGYQYPVPDGLLPEKDYQLPGAPREYRNGIHKGLDIYYKREKIGPPRRLTFDDVVVSPADGTIIRADLDYSPMTLSEFQKYSTLAQKNGVTYVEKDFGGRQVWIDHGNGVMTSFNHLSSIKRGIKPGAKVKAGEEIGNVGNSGLMGEAKGNDENIHLHFEIWVDGEYLGAGVPTNQMRKLLQFFFSKSNLN
;
A
#
# COMPACT_ATOMS: atom_id res chain seq x y z
N MET A 1 5.79 -46.20 3.39
CA MET A 1 4.96 -45.10 2.85
C MET A 1 3.86 -44.83 3.87
N ILE A 2 3.68 -43.69 4.54
CA ILE A 2 4.20 -42.32 4.49
C ILE A 2 4.26 -41.89 5.97
N ARG A 3 5.40 -41.40 6.45
CA ARG A 3 5.54 -40.85 7.82
C ARG A 3 4.88 -39.48 7.85
N LYS A 4 3.79 -39.32 8.60
CA LYS A 4 3.27 -38.01 9.01
C LYS A 4 4.21 -37.44 10.07
N ILE A 5 4.90 -36.36 9.75
CA ILE A 5 5.70 -35.58 10.69
C ILE A 5 4.72 -34.69 11.47
N CYS A 6 4.52 -34.98 12.74
CA CYS A 6 3.92 -34.04 13.69
C CYS A 6 5.00 -33.01 14.06
N LEU A 7 4.84 -31.75 13.65
CA LEU A 7 5.56 -30.64 14.27
C LEU A 7 4.88 -30.33 15.61
N LEU A 8 5.58 -30.58 16.71
CA LEU A 8 5.22 -30.11 18.05
C LEU A 8 5.44 -28.59 18.09
N PHE A 9 4.38 -27.82 18.30
CA PHE A 9 4.48 -26.46 18.81
C PHE A 9 4.64 -26.52 20.32
N THR A 10 5.81 -26.17 20.84
CA THR A 10 6.02 -25.93 22.27
C THR A 10 5.40 -24.58 22.65
N ALA A 11 4.29 -24.65 23.39
CA ALA A 11 3.68 -23.48 24.01
C ALA A 11 4.57 -22.95 25.14
N LEU A 12 5.11 -21.75 25.00
CA LEU A 12 5.59 -20.97 26.14
C LEU A 12 4.40 -20.31 26.83
N SER A 13 4.28 -20.53 28.13
CA SER A 13 3.30 -19.92 29.01
C SER A 13 3.59 -18.43 29.20
N PHE A 14 2.71 -17.55 28.73
CA PHE A 14 2.71 -16.13 29.05
C PHE A 14 1.78 -15.87 30.23
N GLY A 15 2.30 -15.20 31.27
CA GLY A 15 1.46 -14.49 32.24
C GLY A 15 0.62 -13.43 31.52
N LEU A 16 -0.54 -13.10 32.08
CA LEU A 16 -1.50 -12.13 31.52
C LEU A 16 -0.86 -10.74 31.32
N SER A 17 -0.21 -10.57 30.18
CA SER A 17 0.02 -9.32 29.49
C SER A 17 -1.08 -9.20 28.44
N ALA A 18 -1.64 -8.01 28.25
CA ALA A 18 -2.55 -7.73 27.16
C ALA A 18 -2.00 -8.31 25.83
N ALA A 19 -2.88 -8.87 25.01
CA ALA A 19 -2.52 -9.41 23.71
C ALA A 19 -1.67 -8.36 22.94
N PRO A 20 -0.58 -8.75 22.27
CA PRO A 20 0.18 -7.81 21.44
C PRO A 20 -0.80 -7.16 20.46
N LYS A 21 -0.77 -5.83 20.39
CA LYS A 21 -1.53 -5.08 19.38
C LYS A 21 -1.20 -5.68 18.01
N SER A 22 -2.26 -6.01 17.30
CA SER A 22 -2.34 -6.79 16.06
C SER A 22 -1.16 -6.68 15.09
N TYR A 23 -0.69 -7.83 14.60
CA TYR A 23 -0.07 -7.91 13.27
C TYR A 23 -0.92 -7.13 12.25
N GLY A 24 -0.31 -6.26 11.45
CA GLY A 24 -0.96 -5.64 10.30
C GLY A 24 -1.46 -4.20 10.49
N SER A 25 -1.32 -3.59 11.67
CA SER A 25 -1.62 -2.15 11.84
C SER A 25 -0.39 -1.28 11.60
N LEU A 26 -0.62 -0.09 11.02
CA LEU A 26 0.38 0.97 10.95
C LEU A 26 1.01 1.21 12.33
N GLY A 27 2.34 1.21 12.37
CA GLY A 27 3.11 1.41 13.60
C GLY A 27 3.20 0.21 14.55
N SER A 28 2.71 -0.97 14.16
CA SER A 28 2.90 -2.21 14.92
C SER A 28 4.37 -2.59 15.11
N GLU A 29 4.68 -3.27 16.23
CA GLU A 29 6.03 -3.75 16.54
C GLU A 29 6.46 -4.92 15.65
N VAL A 30 5.49 -5.63 15.05
CA VAL A 30 5.75 -6.73 14.13
C VAL A 30 4.77 -6.64 12.98
N ASP A 31 5.28 -6.68 11.76
CA ASP A 31 4.42 -6.63 10.59
C ASP A 31 5.00 -7.32 9.37
N PHE A 32 4.13 -7.59 8.41
CA PHE A 32 4.45 -8.09 7.08
C PHE A 32 4.00 -7.07 6.03
N LEU A 33 4.88 -6.83 5.06
CA LEU A 33 4.67 -5.91 3.95
C LEU A 33 4.83 -6.66 2.64
N ASP A 34 3.70 -6.91 1.98
CA ASP A 34 3.66 -7.52 0.66
C ASP A 34 2.85 -6.64 -0.29
N PHE A 35 3.56 -6.06 -1.25
CA PHE A 35 3.00 -5.23 -2.30
C PHE A 35 2.88 -6.02 -3.62
N GLY A 36 2.98 -7.34 -3.58
CA GLY A 36 2.82 -8.20 -4.73
C GLY A 36 3.85 -7.87 -5.81
N LYS A 37 3.37 -7.71 -7.05
CA LYS A 37 4.23 -7.47 -8.21
C LYS A 37 4.72 -6.03 -8.35
N VAL A 38 4.24 -5.08 -7.53
CA VAL A 38 4.58 -3.66 -7.68
C VAL A 38 5.80 -3.24 -6.85
N THR A 39 6.37 -4.10 -6.01
CA THR A 39 7.66 -3.88 -5.34
C THR A 39 8.67 -4.98 -5.65
N VAL A 40 9.95 -4.70 -5.35
CA VAL A 40 11.09 -5.57 -5.69
C VAL A 40 11.10 -6.86 -4.86
N ALA A 41 10.57 -6.82 -3.63
CA ALA A 41 10.44 -7.99 -2.77
C ALA A 41 9.46 -7.73 -1.61
N PRO A 42 8.64 -8.73 -1.22
CA PRO A 42 7.97 -8.71 0.08
C PRO A 42 9.00 -8.84 1.20
N PHE A 43 8.71 -8.25 2.35
CA PHE A 43 9.49 -8.40 3.58
C PHE A 43 8.60 -8.23 4.82
N SER A 44 8.96 -8.89 5.92
CA SER A 44 8.48 -8.55 7.26
C SER A 44 9.50 -7.72 7.99
N TYR A 45 9.02 -6.99 8.99
CA TYR A 45 9.87 -6.33 9.95
C TYR A 45 9.39 -6.62 11.36
N SER A 46 10.30 -6.49 12.32
CA SER A 46 9.96 -6.36 13.72
C SER A 46 10.89 -5.36 14.40
N VAL A 47 10.40 -4.73 15.45
CA VAL A 47 11.18 -3.84 16.31
C VAL A 47 11.07 -4.30 17.75
N SER A 48 12.05 -3.92 18.56
CA SER A 48 12.09 -4.24 19.98
C SER A 48 10.95 -3.61 20.78
N SER A 49 10.51 -2.42 20.38
CA SER A 49 9.47 -1.65 21.03
C SER A 49 8.97 -0.51 20.14
N SER A 50 7.81 0.07 20.44
CA SER A 50 7.33 1.31 19.81
C SER A 50 6.77 2.28 20.85
N TYR A 51 7.12 3.56 20.75
CA TYR A 51 6.60 4.60 21.67
C TYR A 51 5.10 4.85 21.45
N ASP A 52 4.70 5.00 20.18
CA ASP A 52 3.32 5.19 19.74
C ASP A 52 3.16 4.68 18.30
N GLU A 53 1.94 4.42 17.86
CA GLU A 53 1.62 3.97 16.50
C GLU A 53 2.01 5.01 15.44
N GLU A 54 1.87 6.32 15.72
CA GLU A 54 2.30 7.41 14.83
C GLU A 54 3.83 7.40 14.59
N TYR A 55 4.57 6.92 15.59
CA TYR A 55 6.03 6.83 15.60
C TYR A 55 6.53 5.40 15.45
N GLY A 56 5.69 4.51 14.90
CA GLY A 56 6.01 3.08 14.85
C GLY A 56 6.92 2.70 13.68
N ALA A 57 7.21 1.40 13.59
CA ALA A 57 8.26 0.84 12.73
C ALA A 57 8.04 1.05 11.22
N PHE A 58 6.80 1.32 10.79
CA PHE A 58 6.51 1.60 9.39
C PHE A 58 7.31 2.78 8.82
N ASN A 59 7.57 3.80 9.65
CA ASN A 59 8.30 5.01 9.27
C ASN A 59 9.72 4.71 8.79
N LEU A 60 10.29 3.54 9.12
CA LEU A 60 11.61 3.12 8.67
C LEU A 60 11.69 2.83 7.16
N PHE A 61 10.55 2.60 6.51
CA PHE A 61 10.46 2.03 5.16
C PHE A 61 9.63 2.87 4.18
N ASP A 62 9.04 3.99 4.61
CA ASP A 62 8.13 4.82 3.81
C ASP A 62 8.84 5.81 2.86
N SER A 63 10.18 5.83 2.87
CA SER A 63 11.04 6.75 2.13
C SER A 63 10.80 8.23 2.43
N ASN A 64 10.22 8.55 3.61
CA ASN A 64 9.99 9.93 4.05
C ASN A 64 11.04 10.32 5.10
N PRO A 65 11.99 11.22 4.80
CA PRO A 65 13.07 11.57 5.72
C PRO A 65 12.61 12.40 6.95
N LYS A 66 11.31 12.70 7.03
CA LYS A 66 10.68 13.47 8.12
C LYS A 66 9.80 12.62 9.03
N SER A 67 9.58 11.35 8.71
CA SER A 67 8.99 10.38 9.63
C SER A 67 10.11 9.61 10.33
N TYR A 68 9.86 9.15 11.55
CA TYR A 68 10.84 8.40 12.32
C TYR A 68 10.15 7.31 13.13
N TRP A 69 10.83 6.17 13.30
CA TRP A 69 10.50 5.22 14.34
C TRP A 69 11.09 5.66 15.68
N TYR A 70 10.31 5.54 16.75
CA TYR A 70 10.72 5.78 18.12
C TYR A 70 10.54 4.51 18.94
N SER A 71 11.62 4.05 19.55
CA SER A 71 11.51 3.01 20.58
C SER A 71 10.78 3.53 21.82
N SER A 72 10.17 2.66 22.63
CA SER A 72 9.50 3.09 23.87
C SER A 72 10.46 3.73 24.88
N GLY A 73 11.77 3.46 24.73
CA GLY A 73 12.83 3.96 25.60
C GLY A 73 13.00 3.10 26.86
N GLY A 74 14.18 3.23 27.50
CA GLY A 74 14.54 2.51 28.72
C GLY A 74 15.96 1.97 28.68
N ASN A 75 16.31 1.09 29.61
CA ASN A 75 17.67 0.57 29.81
C ASN A 75 17.93 -0.79 29.14
N LYS A 76 17.06 -1.19 28.20
CA LYS A 76 17.21 -2.45 27.46
C LYS A 76 17.73 -2.15 26.05
N PRO A 77 18.56 -3.03 25.47
CA PRO A 77 18.95 -2.91 24.07
C PRO A 77 17.73 -2.89 23.16
N GLU A 78 17.78 -2.01 22.15
CA GLU A 78 16.72 -1.86 21.15
C GLU A 78 17.21 -2.46 19.82
N TRP A 79 16.29 -2.84 18.95
CA TRP A 79 16.65 -3.44 17.68
C TRP A 79 15.55 -3.29 16.62
N ILE A 80 15.96 -3.38 15.37
CA ILE A 80 15.11 -3.47 14.18
C ILE A 80 15.53 -4.71 13.42
N ILE A 81 14.60 -5.60 13.10
CA ILE A 81 14.79 -6.79 12.26
C ILE A 81 14.03 -6.60 10.95
N VAL A 82 14.67 -6.98 9.85
CA VAL A 82 14.04 -7.15 8.54
C VAL A 82 14.24 -8.59 8.11
N ASP A 83 13.15 -9.24 7.70
CA ASP A 83 13.14 -10.61 7.19
C ASP A 83 12.50 -10.65 5.80
N PHE A 84 13.27 -11.08 4.80
CA PHE A 84 12.82 -11.20 3.41
C PHE A 84 12.08 -12.53 3.13
N GLY A 85 11.96 -13.41 4.13
CA GLY A 85 11.40 -14.76 4.01
C GLY A 85 12.16 -15.70 3.07
N SER A 86 13.23 -15.19 2.45
CA SER A 86 14.01 -15.85 1.40
C SER A 86 15.36 -15.15 1.27
N LYS A 87 16.38 -15.87 0.78
CA LYS A 87 17.72 -15.31 0.64
C LYS A 87 17.73 -14.08 -0.28
N ARG A 88 18.46 -13.06 0.11
CA ARG A 88 18.80 -11.88 -0.70
C ARG A 88 20.31 -11.70 -0.74
N LEU A 89 20.81 -11.25 -1.89
CA LEU A 89 22.17 -10.74 -1.99
C LEU A 89 22.17 -9.30 -1.49
N ILE A 90 23.10 -9.00 -0.59
CA ILE A 90 23.21 -7.69 0.09
C ILE A 90 24.67 -7.28 0.09
N ASN A 91 24.94 -6.00 -0.21
CA ASN A 91 26.30 -5.47 -0.17
C ASN A 91 26.40 -4.06 0.44
N ALA A 92 25.29 -3.46 0.85
CA ALA A 92 25.33 -2.19 1.57
C ALA A 92 24.10 -2.03 2.46
N ILE A 93 24.23 -1.12 3.41
CA ILE A 93 23.13 -0.60 4.23
C ILE A 93 23.21 0.93 4.30
N GLU A 94 22.08 1.57 4.53
CA GLU A 94 22.00 3.01 4.83
C GLU A 94 21.05 3.23 6.01
N ILE A 95 21.49 4.05 6.97
CA ILE A 95 20.72 4.35 8.18
C ILE A 95 20.66 5.86 8.37
N LEU A 96 19.44 6.40 8.51
CA LEU A 96 19.22 7.80 8.88
C LEU A 96 19.01 7.89 10.40
N VAL A 97 19.94 8.56 11.10
CA VAL A 97 19.89 8.76 12.55
C VAL A 97 19.69 10.25 12.85
N PRO A 98 18.50 10.71 13.24
CA PRO A 98 18.22 12.13 13.48
C PRO A 98 18.83 12.65 14.79
N MET A 99 18.78 13.97 14.99
CA MET A 99 19.09 14.57 16.29
C MET A 99 17.88 14.39 17.18
N PHE A 100 18.08 13.92 18.40
CA PHE A 100 17.03 13.77 19.39
C PHE A 100 17.51 14.29 20.74
N ARG A 101 16.78 15.26 21.28
CA ARG A 101 17.10 15.93 22.56
C ARG A 101 18.55 16.46 22.63
N GLY A 102 19.02 17.09 21.54
CA GLY A 102 20.32 17.77 21.49
C GLY A 102 21.53 16.86 21.21
N LYS A 103 21.35 15.55 21.07
CA LYS A 103 22.40 14.59 20.69
C LYS A 103 21.95 13.71 19.53
N ARG A 104 22.85 12.88 19.00
CA ARG A 104 22.48 11.86 18.02
C ARG A 104 21.63 10.78 18.68
N ALA A 105 20.56 10.36 18.00
CA ALA A 105 19.57 9.46 18.58
C ALA A 105 20.14 8.07 18.92
N ALA A 106 21.18 7.65 18.19
CA ALA A 106 22.05 6.53 18.53
C ALA A 106 23.51 6.97 18.40
N GLU A 107 24.35 6.54 19.34
CA GLU A 107 25.80 6.84 19.34
C GLU A 107 26.62 5.63 18.85
N GLU A 108 26.06 4.42 18.96
CA GLU A 108 26.63 3.20 18.41
C GLU A 108 25.54 2.22 17.98
N TYR A 109 25.87 1.36 17.01
CA TYR A 109 25.00 0.26 16.60
C TYR A 109 25.80 -0.88 15.96
N GLU A 110 25.17 -2.04 15.88
CA GLU A 110 25.70 -3.23 15.25
C GLU A 110 24.77 -3.72 14.15
N ILE A 111 25.35 -4.28 13.09
CA ILE A 111 24.63 -5.00 12.04
C ILE A 111 24.89 -6.47 12.25
N GLN A 112 23.82 -7.23 12.36
CA GLN A 112 23.87 -8.62 12.72
C GLN A 112 23.06 -9.45 11.72
N VAL A 113 23.51 -10.68 11.53
CA VAL A 113 22.80 -11.71 10.74
C VAL A 113 22.47 -12.89 11.64
N LEU A 114 21.37 -13.56 11.35
CA LEU A 114 21.01 -14.79 12.05
C LEU A 114 21.82 -15.95 11.46
N HIS A 115 22.68 -16.57 12.26
CA HIS A 115 23.53 -17.70 11.88
C HIS A 115 23.38 -18.82 12.90
N GLN A 116 22.80 -19.96 12.48
CA GLN A 116 22.53 -21.11 13.36
C GLN A 116 21.79 -20.69 14.63
N GLU A 117 20.69 -19.95 14.47
CA GLU A 117 19.85 -19.41 15.57
C GLU A 117 20.54 -18.37 16.46
N ASN A 118 21.80 -18.03 16.20
CA ASN A 118 22.56 -17.05 16.95
C ASN A 118 22.77 -15.78 16.14
N TRP A 119 22.64 -14.63 16.80
CA TRP A 119 22.96 -13.35 16.18
C TRP A 119 24.46 -13.18 16.10
N LYS A 120 24.97 -13.00 14.88
CA LYS A 120 26.38 -12.74 14.61
C LYS A 120 26.55 -11.32 14.09
N THR A 121 27.35 -10.52 14.80
CA THR A 121 27.74 -9.18 14.34
C THR A 121 28.68 -9.28 13.15
N ILE A 122 28.31 -8.61 12.07
CA ILE A 122 29.08 -8.50 10.83
C ILE A 122 29.67 -7.11 10.64
N PHE A 123 29.12 -6.10 11.32
CA PHE A 123 29.59 -4.73 11.29
C PHE A 123 29.24 -4.00 12.58
N LYS A 124 30.09 -3.06 13.01
CA LYS A 124 29.85 -2.17 14.14
C LYS A 124 30.15 -0.74 13.72
N ASN A 125 29.34 0.20 14.19
CA ASN A 125 29.61 1.63 14.05
C ASN A 125 29.54 2.30 15.43
N ASP A 126 30.56 3.08 15.76
CA ASP A 126 30.68 3.91 16.96
C ASP A 126 30.82 5.41 16.62
N ARG A 127 30.72 5.75 15.33
CA ARG A 127 30.75 7.13 14.81
C ARG A 127 29.54 7.35 13.92
N VAL A 128 28.47 7.87 14.52
CA VAL A 128 27.16 7.98 13.88
C VAL A 128 26.93 9.38 13.32
N ASP A 129 26.83 9.48 12.00
CA ASP A 129 26.46 10.70 11.26
C ASP A 129 24.93 10.82 11.09
N LEU A 130 24.45 11.82 10.34
CA LEU A 130 23.01 11.92 9.98
C LEU A 130 22.58 10.75 9.11
N VAL A 131 23.36 10.49 8.07
CA VAL A 131 23.14 9.44 7.08
C VAL A 131 24.40 8.59 7.10
N ASN A 132 24.23 7.32 7.41
CA ASN A 132 25.32 6.37 7.61
C ASN A 132 25.23 5.31 6.51
N HIS A 133 26.00 5.49 5.45
CA HIS A 133 26.10 4.50 4.37
C HIS A 133 27.30 3.58 4.64
N HIS A 134 27.06 2.28 4.67
CA HIS A 134 28.11 1.29 4.89
C HIS A 134 28.11 0.24 3.78
N ASN A 135 29.25 0.08 3.12
CA ASN A 135 29.50 -1.09 2.28
C ASN A 135 29.77 -2.29 3.17
N LEU A 136 29.08 -3.39 2.91
CA LEU A 136 29.28 -4.67 3.57
C LEU A 136 30.03 -5.62 2.62
N PRO A 137 30.86 -6.54 3.13
CA PRO A 137 31.22 -7.71 2.36
C PRO A 137 29.94 -8.36 1.79
N PRO A 138 29.88 -8.72 0.50
CA PRO A 138 28.69 -9.32 -0.07
C PRO A 138 28.26 -10.56 0.71
N ILE A 139 26.99 -10.58 1.14
CA ILE A 139 26.40 -11.70 1.89
C ILE A 139 25.12 -12.19 1.21
N ASP A 140 24.80 -13.45 1.44
CA ASP A 140 23.45 -13.98 1.25
C ASP A 140 22.75 -14.12 2.61
N ALA A 141 21.74 -13.29 2.86
CA ALA A 141 20.98 -13.35 4.11
C ALA A 141 19.49 -13.21 3.83
N SER A 142 18.67 -13.89 4.62
CA SER A 142 17.22 -13.65 4.66
C SER A 142 16.83 -12.68 5.75
N ILE A 143 17.61 -12.62 6.84
CA ILE A 143 17.30 -11.82 8.04
C ILE A 143 18.49 -10.95 8.43
N LEU A 144 18.26 -9.65 8.59
CA LEU A 144 19.21 -8.69 9.15
C LEU A 144 18.64 -8.05 10.40
N ARG A 145 19.51 -7.74 11.36
CA ARG A 145 19.20 -6.97 12.56
C ARG A 145 20.12 -5.76 12.69
N LEU A 146 19.52 -4.59 12.81
CA LEU A 146 20.16 -3.39 13.34
C LEU A 146 19.97 -3.39 14.85
N TYR A 147 21.06 -3.45 15.61
CA TYR A 147 21.05 -3.65 17.06
C TYR A 147 21.71 -2.47 17.78
N PHE A 148 21.04 -1.94 18.79
CA PHE A 148 21.50 -0.82 19.61
C PHE A 148 21.88 -1.34 21.01
N PRO A 149 23.16 -1.67 21.27
CA PRO A 149 23.59 -2.30 22.52
C PRO A 149 23.46 -1.38 23.74
N LYS A 150 23.66 -0.08 23.55
CA LYS A 150 23.52 0.94 24.58
C LYS A 150 22.28 1.77 24.33
N THR A 151 21.46 1.88 25.35
CA THR A 151 20.42 2.90 25.43
C THR A 151 20.74 3.80 26.62
N GLU A 152 20.81 5.10 26.37
CA GLU A 152 20.57 6.06 27.45
C GLU A 152 19.05 5.98 27.75
N GLU A 153 18.53 6.41 28.90
CA GLU A 153 17.10 6.34 29.29
C GLU A 153 16.09 7.06 28.35
N LYS A 154 16.50 7.39 27.13
CA LYS A 154 15.77 8.00 26.03
C LYS A 154 15.50 6.98 24.93
N SER A 155 14.45 7.22 24.13
CA SER A 155 14.15 6.44 22.93
C SER A 155 15.30 6.45 21.93
N ILE A 156 15.54 5.32 21.27
CA ILE A 156 16.23 5.30 19.99
C ILE A 156 15.28 5.85 18.94
N VAL A 157 15.78 6.73 18.07
CA VAL A 157 15.03 7.33 16.97
C VAL A 157 15.77 7.06 15.67
N ILE A 158 15.09 6.48 14.68
CA ILE A 158 15.67 6.14 13.38
C ILE A 158 14.69 6.57 12.29
N GLY A 159 15.19 7.26 11.27
CA GLY A 159 14.36 7.68 10.13
C GLY A 159 14.25 6.62 9.05
N GLU A 160 15.36 6.00 8.69
CA GLU A 160 15.38 5.00 7.62
C GLU A 160 16.35 3.88 7.98
N PHE A 161 15.98 2.65 7.61
CA PHE A 161 16.89 1.51 7.61
C PHE A 161 16.79 0.79 6.25
N LYS A 162 17.72 1.10 5.36
CA LYS A 162 17.77 0.56 4.00
C LYS A 162 18.80 -0.56 3.91
N ILE A 163 18.41 -1.64 3.25
CA ILE A 163 19.24 -2.78 2.87
C ILE A 163 19.36 -2.76 1.35
N LEU A 164 20.59 -2.79 0.83
CA LEU A 164 20.85 -2.52 -0.58
C LEU A 164 21.63 -3.63 -1.28
N LEU A 165 21.35 -3.77 -2.58
CA LEU A 165 22.17 -4.48 -3.55
C LEU A 165 22.55 -3.52 -4.68
N ASN A 166 23.83 -3.16 -4.79
CA ASN A 166 24.35 -2.26 -5.83
C ASN A 166 23.57 -0.94 -5.95
N GLY A 167 23.16 -0.36 -4.81
CA GLY A 167 22.38 0.87 -4.75
C GLY A 167 20.86 0.69 -4.88
N THR A 168 20.38 -0.49 -5.26
CA THR A 168 18.94 -0.82 -5.24
C THR A 168 18.50 -1.15 -3.82
N VAL A 169 17.55 -0.39 -3.28
CA VAL A 169 16.96 -0.66 -1.97
C VAL A 169 16.00 -1.85 -2.05
N LEU A 170 16.18 -2.80 -1.15
CA LEU A 170 15.44 -4.06 -1.13
C LEU A 170 14.21 -4.04 -0.21
N ASN A 171 14.18 -3.14 0.77
CA ASN A 171 13.19 -3.08 1.85
C ASN A 171 12.56 -1.68 2.00
N SER A 172 12.29 -0.99 0.89
CA SER A 172 11.63 0.32 0.91
C SER A 172 10.34 0.32 0.11
N ILE A 173 9.40 1.13 0.57
CA ILE A 173 8.20 1.52 -0.15
C ILE A 173 8.55 2.75 -0.98
N SER A 174 8.41 2.64 -2.29
CA SER A 174 8.63 3.79 -3.17
C SER A 174 7.58 4.88 -2.88
N ASN A 175 8.01 6.14 -2.88
CA ASN A 175 7.14 7.30 -2.68
C ASN A 175 5.94 7.37 -3.66
N LYS A 176 6.00 6.66 -4.79
CA LYS A 176 4.88 6.51 -5.73
C LYS A 176 3.67 5.78 -5.15
N PHE A 177 3.81 5.11 -4.01
CA PHE A 177 2.74 4.40 -3.30
C PHE A 177 2.14 5.18 -2.13
N THR A 178 2.38 6.49 -2.03
CA THR A 178 1.87 7.32 -0.93
C THR A 178 1.61 8.76 -1.40
N GLY A 179 0.84 9.52 -0.63
CA GLY A 179 0.62 10.94 -0.87
C GLY A 179 -0.57 11.24 -1.78
N TYR A 180 -1.47 10.28 -1.99
CA TYR A 180 -2.71 10.47 -2.72
C TYR A 180 -3.88 10.63 -1.73
N GLN A 181 -4.93 11.32 -2.18
CA GLN A 181 -6.20 11.38 -1.46
C GLN A 181 -7.22 10.40 -2.06
N TYR A 182 -8.21 10.02 -1.26
CA TYR A 182 -9.30 9.17 -1.69
C TYR A 182 -10.14 9.88 -2.77
N PRO A 183 -10.55 9.17 -3.85
CA PRO A 183 -11.17 9.80 -5.02
C PRO A 183 -12.65 10.18 -4.81
N VAL A 184 -13.25 9.78 -3.69
CA VAL A 184 -14.61 10.14 -3.29
C VAL A 184 -14.53 10.93 -1.98
N PRO A 185 -14.92 12.21 -1.95
CA PRO A 185 -14.99 12.96 -0.70
C PRO A 185 -15.87 12.26 0.33
N ASP A 186 -15.32 12.06 1.52
CA ASP A 186 -15.89 11.29 2.64
C ASP A 186 -16.20 9.81 2.32
N GLY A 187 -15.66 9.29 1.21
CA GLY A 187 -15.83 7.91 0.79
C GLY A 187 -15.24 6.93 1.79
N LEU A 188 -15.81 5.72 1.83
CA LEU A 188 -15.37 4.63 2.69
C LEU A 188 -14.66 3.56 1.89
N LEU A 189 -13.57 3.03 2.46
CA LEU A 189 -12.97 1.81 1.93
C LEU A 189 -14.01 0.68 1.90
N PRO A 190 -14.12 -0.08 0.79
CA PRO A 190 -15.13 -1.12 0.68
C PRO A 190 -14.89 -2.24 1.68
N GLU A 191 -15.85 -2.55 2.55
CA GLU A 191 -15.71 -3.59 3.58
C GLU A 191 -15.63 -5.01 3.01
N LYS A 192 -16.12 -5.23 1.79
CA LYS A 192 -16.22 -6.57 1.21
C LYS A 192 -15.06 -6.85 0.29
N ASP A 193 -14.41 -7.99 0.49
CA ASP A 193 -13.18 -8.34 -0.23
C ASP A 193 -13.37 -8.46 -1.74
N TYR A 194 -14.57 -8.84 -2.21
CA TYR A 194 -14.86 -8.91 -3.64
C TYR A 194 -14.92 -7.55 -4.35
N GLN A 195 -14.89 -6.45 -3.59
CA GLN A 195 -14.85 -5.06 -4.09
C GLN A 195 -13.43 -4.48 -4.13
N LEU A 196 -12.42 -5.26 -3.71
CA LEU A 196 -11.02 -4.86 -3.69
C LEU A 196 -10.26 -5.32 -4.95
N PRO A 197 -9.15 -4.66 -5.29
CA PRO A 197 -8.25 -5.17 -6.33
C PRO A 197 -7.75 -6.58 -6.00
N GLY A 198 -7.56 -7.40 -7.03
CA GLY A 198 -7.14 -8.80 -6.90
C GLY A 198 -8.28 -9.79 -6.67
N ALA A 199 -9.51 -9.32 -6.37
CA ALA A 199 -10.64 -10.21 -6.16
C ALA A 199 -11.01 -11.01 -7.45
N PRO A 200 -11.31 -12.32 -7.35
CA PRO A 200 -11.83 -13.09 -8.47
C PRO A 200 -13.14 -12.52 -9.00
N ARG A 201 -13.28 -12.44 -10.34
CA ARG A 201 -14.52 -12.12 -11.05
C ARG A 201 -14.98 -13.33 -11.85
N GLU A 202 -15.50 -14.33 -11.14
CA GLU A 202 -15.94 -15.63 -11.70
C GLU A 202 -16.91 -15.46 -12.88
N TYR A 203 -17.84 -14.50 -12.78
CA TYR A 203 -18.86 -14.22 -13.81
C TYR A 203 -18.31 -13.72 -15.17
N ARG A 204 -17.02 -13.37 -15.26
CA ARG A 204 -16.36 -12.95 -16.51
C ARG A 204 -14.92 -13.48 -16.65
N ASN A 205 -14.61 -14.58 -15.96
CA ASN A 205 -13.32 -15.26 -15.99
C ASN A 205 -12.13 -14.29 -15.88
N GLY A 206 -12.14 -13.41 -14.86
CA GLY A 206 -11.13 -12.37 -14.73
C GLY A 206 -10.86 -11.99 -13.28
N ILE A 207 -10.06 -10.93 -13.12
CA ILE A 207 -9.68 -10.37 -11.82
C ILE A 207 -10.19 -8.93 -11.74
N HIS A 208 -10.62 -8.53 -10.55
CA HIS A 208 -10.98 -7.15 -10.23
C HIS A 208 -9.71 -6.29 -10.19
N LYS A 209 -9.59 -5.30 -11.08
CA LYS A 209 -8.37 -4.48 -11.20
C LYS A 209 -8.40 -3.20 -10.36
N GLY A 210 -9.60 -2.76 -9.97
CA GLY A 210 -9.81 -1.54 -9.19
C GLY A 210 -10.48 -1.77 -7.85
N LEU A 211 -11.08 -0.70 -7.35
CA LEU A 211 -11.82 -0.60 -6.11
C LEU A 211 -13.26 -0.22 -6.43
N ASP A 212 -14.25 -0.95 -5.91
CA ASP A 212 -15.66 -0.57 -6.05
C ASP A 212 -16.13 0.19 -4.79
N ILE A 213 -16.19 1.52 -4.88
CA ILE A 213 -16.57 2.40 -3.77
C ILE A 213 -18.08 2.64 -3.82
N TYR A 214 -18.80 2.14 -2.81
CA TYR A 214 -20.27 2.23 -2.75
C TYR A 214 -20.79 3.19 -1.68
N TYR A 215 -19.99 3.52 -0.68
CA TYR A 215 -20.46 4.20 0.52
C TYR A 215 -19.59 5.40 0.86
N LYS A 216 -20.20 6.37 1.54
CA LYS A 216 -19.53 7.51 2.15
C LYS A 216 -20.11 7.83 3.51
N ARG A 217 -19.33 8.53 4.33
CA ARG A 217 -19.76 9.03 5.63
C ARG A 217 -20.70 10.22 5.46
N GLU A 218 -21.61 10.34 6.41
CA GLU A 218 -22.45 11.52 6.60
C GLU A 218 -21.97 12.32 7.81
N LYS A 219 -22.23 13.62 7.83
CA LYS A 219 -21.90 14.47 8.99
C LYS A 219 -22.65 14.02 10.24
N ILE A 220 -23.89 13.57 10.07
CA ILE A 220 -24.76 13.07 11.13
C ILE A 220 -25.47 11.83 10.59
N GLY A 221 -25.29 10.69 11.28
CA GLY A 221 -25.95 9.44 10.94
C GLY A 221 -25.01 8.36 10.39
N PRO A 222 -25.56 7.18 10.06
CA PRO A 222 -24.76 6.09 9.49
C PRO A 222 -24.28 6.42 8.07
N PRO A 223 -23.25 5.71 7.57
CA PRO A 223 -22.85 5.81 6.17
C PRO A 223 -24.01 5.55 5.21
N ARG A 224 -24.00 6.25 4.07
CA ARG A 224 -25.00 6.07 3.00
C ARG A 224 -24.37 5.59 1.70
N ARG A 225 -25.20 5.04 0.81
CA ARG A 225 -24.78 4.72 -0.56
C ARG A 225 -24.52 6.00 -1.36
N LEU A 226 -23.62 5.88 -2.32
CA LEU A 226 -23.38 6.92 -3.31
C LEU A 226 -24.60 7.09 -4.23
N THR A 227 -24.82 8.32 -4.67
CA THR A 227 -25.85 8.69 -5.66
C THR A 227 -25.20 9.36 -6.86
N PHE A 228 -25.99 9.65 -7.90
CA PHE A 228 -25.52 10.40 -9.07
C PHE A 228 -25.02 11.83 -8.73
N ASP A 229 -25.39 12.36 -7.56
CA ASP A 229 -24.99 13.70 -7.13
C ASP A 229 -23.60 13.72 -6.47
N ASP A 230 -23.07 12.55 -6.07
CA ASP A 230 -21.75 12.49 -5.44
C ASP A 230 -20.65 12.72 -6.48
N VAL A 231 -19.77 13.66 -6.17
CA VAL A 231 -18.63 14.03 -7.01
C VAL A 231 -17.45 13.09 -6.77
N VAL A 232 -16.62 12.95 -7.79
CA VAL A 232 -15.30 12.32 -7.70
C VAL A 232 -14.23 13.37 -7.91
N VAL A 233 -13.10 13.23 -7.22
CA VAL A 233 -12.01 14.21 -7.20
C VAL A 233 -10.66 13.57 -7.57
N SER A 234 -9.74 14.37 -8.09
CA SER A 234 -8.39 13.89 -8.44
C SER A 234 -7.60 13.50 -7.17
N PRO A 235 -7.04 12.28 -7.09
CA PRO A 235 -6.21 11.82 -5.98
C PRO A 235 -4.92 12.62 -5.77
N ALA A 236 -4.41 13.24 -6.82
CA ALA A 236 -3.20 14.05 -6.80
C ALA A 236 -3.20 15.02 -7.99
N ASP A 237 -2.18 15.87 -8.06
CA ASP A 237 -1.90 16.64 -9.27
C ASP A 237 -1.67 15.68 -10.45
N GLY A 238 -2.06 16.10 -11.65
CA GLY A 238 -1.89 15.24 -12.82
C GLY A 238 -2.30 15.87 -14.14
N THR A 239 -2.23 15.06 -15.19
CA THR A 239 -2.66 15.38 -16.54
C THR A 239 -3.75 14.41 -16.96
N ILE A 240 -4.87 14.93 -17.45
CA ILE A 240 -5.90 14.10 -18.06
C ILE A 240 -5.34 13.52 -19.36
N ILE A 241 -5.33 12.20 -19.48
CA ILE A 241 -4.86 11.49 -20.69
C ILE A 241 -6.01 10.83 -21.45
N ARG A 242 -7.17 10.65 -20.80
CA ARG A 242 -8.42 10.18 -21.41
C ARG A 242 -9.61 10.82 -20.73
N ALA A 243 -10.62 11.21 -21.50
CA ALA A 243 -11.94 11.59 -21.00
C ALA A 243 -12.98 11.24 -22.06
N ASP A 244 -13.92 10.36 -21.73
CA ASP A 244 -14.92 9.84 -22.67
C ASP A 244 -16.11 10.80 -22.79
N LEU A 245 -15.86 11.96 -23.39
CA LEU A 245 -16.83 13.06 -23.53
C LEU A 245 -18.00 12.70 -24.46
N ASP A 246 -17.76 11.83 -25.45
CA ASP A 246 -18.76 11.39 -26.44
C ASP A 246 -19.32 9.99 -26.11
N TYR A 247 -19.29 9.60 -24.83
CA TYR A 247 -19.79 8.31 -24.37
C TYR A 247 -21.27 8.08 -24.73
N SER A 248 -21.56 6.91 -25.29
CA SER A 248 -22.91 6.47 -25.62
C SER A 248 -23.25 5.15 -24.89
N PRO A 249 -24.36 5.09 -24.13
CA PRO A 249 -24.77 3.88 -23.42
C PRO A 249 -24.95 2.66 -24.33
N MET A 250 -24.73 1.47 -23.76
CA MET A 250 -25.11 0.22 -24.41
C MET A 250 -26.61 -0.03 -24.28
N THR A 251 -27.21 -0.55 -25.34
CA THR A 251 -28.52 -1.22 -25.25
C THR A 251 -28.42 -2.53 -24.46
N LEU A 252 -29.54 -3.05 -23.96
CA LEU A 252 -29.58 -4.37 -23.29
C LEU A 252 -29.00 -5.49 -24.17
N SER A 253 -29.29 -5.47 -25.47
CA SER A 253 -28.80 -6.48 -26.41
C SER A 253 -27.27 -6.39 -26.58
N GLU A 254 -26.73 -5.18 -26.71
CA GLU A 254 -25.27 -4.97 -26.75
C GLU A 254 -24.61 -5.43 -25.46
N PHE A 255 -25.14 -5.04 -24.30
CA PHE A 255 -24.61 -5.44 -22.99
C PHE A 255 -24.54 -6.96 -22.86
N GLN A 256 -25.60 -7.68 -23.23
CA GLN A 256 -25.64 -9.14 -23.21
C GLN A 256 -24.60 -9.74 -24.15
N LYS A 257 -24.52 -9.25 -25.39
CA LYS A 257 -23.54 -9.69 -26.39
C LYS A 257 -22.10 -9.55 -25.89
N TYR A 258 -21.72 -8.37 -25.38
CA TYR A 258 -20.37 -8.13 -24.87
C TYR A 258 -20.07 -8.94 -23.60
N SER A 259 -21.08 -9.17 -22.76
CA SER A 259 -20.95 -10.01 -21.56
C SER A 259 -20.61 -11.45 -21.94
N THR A 260 -21.31 -12.02 -22.92
CA THR A 260 -21.02 -13.37 -23.45
C THR A 260 -19.65 -13.45 -24.12
N LEU A 261 -19.23 -12.42 -24.87
CA LEU A 261 -17.91 -12.38 -25.49
C LEU A 261 -16.79 -12.35 -24.44
N ALA A 262 -16.94 -11.53 -23.39
CA ALA A 262 -15.97 -11.44 -22.31
C ALA A 262 -15.82 -12.76 -21.55
N GLN A 263 -16.93 -13.46 -21.29
CA GLN A 263 -16.92 -14.79 -20.68
C GLN A 263 -16.18 -15.83 -21.53
N LYS A 264 -16.28 -15.74 -22.86
CA LYS A 264 -15.69 -16.71 -23.78
C LYS A 264 -14.20 -16.49 -24.02
N ASN A 265 -13.76 -15.24 -24.18
CA ASN A 265 -12.48 -14.94 -24.81
C ASN A 265 -11.37 -14.47 -23.86
N GLY A 266 -11.64 -14.32 -22.56
CA GLY A 266 -10.67 -13.65 -21.67
C GLY A 266 -10.43 -12.20 -22.11
N VAL A 267 -9.64 -11.45 -21.34
CA VAL A 267 -9.53 -9.98 -21.50
C VAL A 267 -8.86 -9.60 -22.82
N THR A 268 -9.62 -9.01 -23.73
CA THR A 268 -9.13 -8.29 -24.92
C THR A 268 -9.50 -6.81 -24.80
N TYR A 269 -8.77 -5.92 -25.48
CA TYR A 269 -9.13 -4.51 -25.59
C TYR A 269 -10.50 -4.40 -26.27
N VAL A 270 -11.48 -3.79 -25.58
CA VAL A 270 -12.82 -3.56 -26.13
C VAL A 270 -13.01 -2.05 -26.23
N GLU A 271 -13.29 -1.54 -27.44
CA GLU A 271 -13.56 -0.11 -27.67
C GLU A 271 -14.73 0.42 -26.84
N LYS A 272 -15.69 -0.46 -26.49
CA LYS A 272 -16.71 -0.26 -25.46
C LYS A 272 -16.53 -1.33 -24.38
N ASP A 273 -15.65 -1.06 -23.43
CA ASP A 273 -15.51 -1.95 -22.28
C ASP A 273 -16.59 -1.68 -21.23
N PHE A 274 -16.66 -2.56 -20.23
CA PHE A 274 -17.54 -2.37 -19.09
C PHE A 274 -17.09 -1.21 -18.18
N GLY A 275 -16.04 -0.46 -18.51
CA GLY A 275 -15.63 0.73 -17.76
C GLY A 275 -16.59 1.91 -17.94
N GLY A 276 -17.47 1.86 -18.94
CA GLY A 276 -18.48 2.89 -19.17
C GLY A 276 -17.87 4.22 -19.57
N ARG A 277 -18.38 5.32 -19.00
CA ARG A 277 -17.79 6.65 -19.16
C ARG A 277 -16.58 6.79 -18.25
N GLN A 278 -15.40 7.00 -18.85
CA GLN A 278 -14.13 7.01 -18.11
C GLN A 278 -13.41 8.36 -18.14
N VAL A 279 -12.59 8.60 -17.10
CA VAL A 279 -11.52 9.60 -17.08
C VAL A 279 -10.24 8.94 -16.58
N TRP A 280 -9.12 9.14 -17.27
CA TRP A 280 -7.82 8.64 -16.84
C TRP A 280 -6.86 9.81 -16.58
N ILE A 281 -6.11 9.72 -15.49
CA ILE A 281 -5.17 10.75 -15.04
C ILE A 281 -3.78 10.13 -14.94
N ASP A 282 -2.80 10.76 -15.57
CA ASP A 282 -1.38 10.51 -15.36
C ASP A 282 -0.85 11.45 -14.27
N HIS A 283 -0.37 10.86 -13.17
CA HIS A 283 0.20 11.57 -12.02
C HIS A 283 1.72 11.68 -12.09
N GLY A 284 2.35 11.15 -13.15
CA GLY A 284 3.80 11.04 -13.28
C GLY A 284 4.39 9.87 -12.49
N ASN A 285 5.71 9.66 -12.61
CA ASN A 285 6.46 8.61 -11.91
C ASN A 285 5.88 7.19 -12.06
N GLY A 286 5.24 6.91 -13.19
CA GLY A 286 4.64 5.61 -13.49
C GLY A 286 3.28 5.37 -12.85
N VAL A 287 2.65 6.38 -12.21
CA VAL A 287 1.35 6.23 -11.55
C VAL A 287 0.23 6.84 -12.39
N MET A 288 -0.78 6.03 -12.68
CA MET A 288 -2.00 6.43 -13.36
C MET A 288 -3.23 6.00 -12.57
N THR A 289 -4.31 6.77 -12.68
CA THR A 289 -5.61 6.41 -12.10
C THR A 289 -6.70 6.41 -13.15
N SER A 290 -7.65 5.48 -13.05
CA SER A 290 -8.81 5.41 -13.93
C SER A 290 -10.10 5.52 -13.10
N PHE A 291 -10.98 6.42 -13.52
CA PHE A 291 -12.31 6.61 -13.00
C PHE A 291 -13.28 5.99 -13.99
N ASN A 292 -14.13 5.08 -13.52
CA ASN A 292 -15.03 4.32 -14.36
C ASN A 292 -16.48 4.47 -13.86
N HIS A 293 -17.43 4.08 -14.70
CA HIS A 293 -18.86 4.17 -14.45
C HIS A 293 -19.40 5.58 -14.20
N LEU A 294 -18.66 6.63 -14.59
CA LEU A 294 -19.06 8.01 -14.29
C LEU A 294 -20.42 8.33 -14.91
N SER A 295 -21.27 9.10 -14.22
CA SER A 295 -22.53 9.61 -14.77
C SER A 295 -22.32 10.89 -15.59
N SER A 296 -21.29 11.67 -15.26
CA SER A 296 -20.89 12.86 -16.00
C SER A 296 -19.40 13.15 -15.80
N ILE A 297 -18.84 13.93 -16.73
CA ILE A 297 -17.48 14.48 -16.68
C ILE A 297 -17.61 16.00 -16.55
N LYS A 298 -16.87 16.60 -15.62
CA LYS A 298 -16.92 18.05 -15.37
C LYS A 298 -16.38 18.83 -16.57
N ARG A 299 -16.93 20.03 -16.79
CA ARG A 299 -16.49 20.91 -17.88
C ARG A 299 -15.00 21.26 -17.71
N GLY A 300 -14.24 21.09 -18.78
CA GLY A 300 -12.80 21.38 -18.79
C GLY A 300 -11.92 20.15 -18.58
N ILE A 301 -12.49 19.05 -18.08
CA ILE A 301 -11.80 17.76 -18.00
C ILE A 301 -11.76 17.14 -19.41
N LYS A 302 -10.60 17.25 -20.05
CA LYS A 302 -10.34 16.74 -21.42
C LYS A 302 -8.86 16.39 -21.57
N PRO A 303 -8.47 15.53 -22.52
CA PRO A 303 -7.07 15.17 -22.73
C PRO A 303 -6.15 16.41 -22.82
N GLY A 304 -5.03 16.36 -22.12
CA GLY A 304 -4.05 17.45 -21.97
C GLY A 304 -4.36 18.46 -20.87
N ALA A 305 -5.56 18.47 -20.29
CA ALA A 305 -5.87 19.34 -19.15
C ALA A 305 -5.04 18.96 -17.92
N LYS A 306 -4.56 19.96 -17.17
CA LYS A 306 -3.94 19.77 -15.86
C LYS A 306 -5.00 19.83 -14.78
N VAL A 307 -4.88 18.96 -13.79
CA VAL A 307 -5.76 18.93 -12.61
C VAL A 307 -4.95 18.96 -11.34
N LYS A 308 -5.54 19.50 -10.28
CA LYS A 308 -4.96 19.53 -8.93
C LYS A 308 -5.57 18.46 -8.02
N ALA A 309 -4.81 18.03 -7.02
CA ALA A 309 -5.35 17.18 -5.96
C ALA A 309 -6.63 17.80 -5.38
N GLY A 310 -7.71 17.01 -5.33
CA GLY A 310 -9.03 17.45 -4.84
C GLY A 310 -9.91 18.17 -5.86
N GLU A 311 -9.43 18.41 -7.08
CA GLU A 311 -10.24 18.99 -8.15
C GLU A 311 -11.33 18.02 -8.60
N GLU A 312 -12.56 18.52 -8.77
CA GLU A 312 -13.70 17.71 -9.23
C GLU A 312 -13.50 17.24 -10.67
N ILE A 313 -13.60 15.92 -10.88
CA ILE A 313 -13.42 15.28 -12.18
C ILE A 313 -14.77 14.98 -12.85
N GLY A 314 -15.76 14.61 -12.05
CA GLY A 314 -17.03 14.08 -12.54
C GLY A 314 -17.95 13.69 -11.40
N ASN A 315 -18.98 12.91 -11.75
CA ASN A 315 -19.92 12.35 -10.78
C ASN A 315 -19.95 10.84 -10.87
N VAL A 316 -20.17 10.21 -9.71
CA VAL A 316 -20.37 8.76 -9.59
C VAL A 316 -21.59 8.34 -10.42
N GLY A 317 -21.58 7.13 -10.96
CA GLY A 317 -22.70 6.64 -11.75
C GLY A 317 -22.73 5.12 -11.87
N ASN A 318 -23.43 4.66 -12.91
CA ASN A 318 -23.53 3.26 -13.28
C ASN A 318 -23.31 3.06 -14.79
N SER A 319 -22.61 3.98 -15.46
CA SER A 319 -22.42 3.88 -16.91
C SER A 319 -21.63 2.63 -17.28
N GLY A 320 -21.99 1.99 -18.38
CA GLY A 320 -21.39 0.72 -18.82
C GLY A 320 -21.84 -0.50 -18.02
N LEU A 321 -22.75 -0.35 -17.04
CA LEU A 321 -23.33 -1.44 -16.26
C LEU A 321 -24.73 -1.81 -16.77
N MET A 322 -25.22 -2.95 -16.30
CA MET A 322 -26.58 -3.44 -16.61
C MET A 322 -27.66 -2.43 -16.20
N GLY A 323 -27.47 -1.68 -15.11
CA GLY A 323 -28.42 -0.66 -14.66
C GLY A 323 -28.64 0.43 -15.69
N GLU A 324 -27.57 0.97 -16.28
CA GLU A 324 -27.66 1.95 -17.37
C GLU A 324 -28.35 1.34 -18.61
N ALA A 325 -27.99 0.10 -18.97
CA ALA A 325 -28.61 -0.58 -20.12
C ALA A 325 -30.13 -0.82 -19.94
N LYS A 326 -30.58 -1.04 -18.69
CA LYS A 326 -32.01 -1.13 -18.33
C LYS A 326 -32.70 0.24 -18.21
N GLY A 327 -31.94 1.34 -18.19
CA GLY A 327 -32.45 2.68 -17.95
C GLY A 327 -32.85 2.94 -16.48
N ASN A 328 -32.16 2.32 -15.51
CA ASN A 328 -32.40 2.53 -14.08
C ASN A 328 -31.12 2.88 -13.30
N ASP A 329 -31.27 3.14 -12.01
CA ASP A 329 -30.24 3.59 -11.08
C ASP A 329 -29.58 2.42 -10.30
N GLU A 330 -29.73 1.18 -10.79
CA GLU A 330 -29.10 0.03 -10.15
C GLU A 330 -27.57 0.16 -10.18
N ASN A 331 -26.96 -0.23 -9.05
CA ASN A 331 -25.52 -0.40 -8.89
C ASN A 331 -24.67 0.87 -9.11
N ILE A 332 -25.13 2.03 -8.65
CA ILE A 332 -24.31 3.25 -8.58
C ILE A 332 -23.09 3.02 -7.66
N HIS A 333 -21.90 3.21 -8.21
CA HIS A 333 -20.62 3.18 -7.48
C HIS A 333 -19.51 3.79 -8.33
N LEU A 334 -18.38 4.15 -7.70
CA LEU A 334 -17.16 4.43 -8.43
C LEU A 334 -16.35 3.14 -8.54
N HIS A 335 -16.05 2.70 -9.76
CA HIS A 335 -14.97 1.76 -9.99
C HIS A 335 -13.68 2.55 -10.26
N PHE A 336 -12.73 2.48 -9.34
CA PHE A 336 -11.50 3.26 -9.37
C PHE A 336 -10.29 2.34 -9.48
N GLU A 337 -9.50 2.48 -10.53
CA GLU A 337 -8.26 1.69 -10.67
C GLU A 337 -7.03 2.58 -10.44
N ILE A 338 -6.00 1.97 -9.87
CA ILE A 338 -4.68 2.56 -9.72
C ILE A 338 -3.72 1.67 -10.49
N TRP A 339 -2.88 2.27 -11.32
CA TRP A 339 -1.89 1.58 -12.14
C TRP A 339 -0.51 2.12 -11.81
N VAL A 340 0.45 1.22 -11.56
CA VAL A 340 1.84 1.55 -11.24
C VAL A 340 2.75 0.76 -12.15
N ASP A 341 3.54 1.46 -12.96
CA ASP A 341 4.48 0.88 -13.94
C ASP A 341 3.81 -0.13 -14.90
N GLY A 342 2.55 0.12 -15.25
CA GLY A 342 1.77 -0.70 -16.19
C GLY A 342 1.04 -1.89 -15.55
N GLU A 343 1.15 -2.10 -14.24
CA GLU A 343 0.43 -3.14 -13.50
C GLU A 343 -0.62 -2.51 -12.56
N TYR A 344 -1.76 -3.16 -12.34
CA TYR A 344 -2.77 -2.62 -11.43
C TYR A 344 -2.33 -2.78 -9.97
N LEU A 345 -2.64 -1.80 -9.13
CA LEU A 345 -2.34 -1.84 -7.71
C LEU A 345 -3.12 -3.00 -7.07
N GLY A 346 -2.40 -3.98 -6.53
CA GLY A 346 -2.98 -5.21 -5.98
C GLY A 346 -2.66 -6.49 -6.76
N ALA A 347 -1.96 -6.38 -7.89
CA ALA A 347 -1.52 -7.56 -8.62
C ALA A 347 -0.59 -8.45 -7.78
N GLY A 348 -1.04 -9.65 -7.47
CA GLY A 348 -0.31 -10.60 -6.62
C GLY A 348 -0.32 -10.24 -5.13
N VAL A 349 -1.12 -9.26 -4.70
CA VAL A 349 -1.25 -8.88 -3.29
C VAL A 349 -2.32 -9.73 -2.62
N PRO A 350 -2.02 -10.40 -1.49
CA PRO A 350 -3.04 -11.07 -0.68
C PRO A 350 -4.10 -10.08 -0.17
N THR A 351 -5.37 -10.49 -0.12
CA THR A 351 -6.50 -9.60 0.27
C THR A 351 -6.31 -8.88 1.60
N ASN A 352 -5.73 -9.56 2.60
CA ASN A 352 -5.43 -8.98 3.91
C ASN A 352 -4.36 -7.87 3.85
N GLN A 353 -3.47 -7.90 2.86
CA GLN A 353 -2.46 -6.87 2.60
C GLN A 353 -3.01 -5.74 1.70
N MET A 354 -4.02 -6.03 0.87
CA MET A 354 -4.57 -5.05 -0.07
C MET A 354 -5.18 -3.83 0.63
N ARG A 355 -5.92 -4.02 1.72
CA ARG A 355 -6.52 -2.89 2.48
C ARG A 355 -5.46 -1.95 3.02
N LYS A 356 -4.40 -2.54 3.58
CA LYS A 356 -3.25 -1.83 4.12
C LYS A 356 -2.51 -1.06 3.02
N LEU A 357 -2.32 -1.67 1.85
CA LEU A 357 -1.78 -0.99 0.68
C LEU A 357 -2.64 0.21 0.24
N LEU A 358 -3.97 0.09 0.24
CA LEU A 358 -4.85 1.21 -0.07
C LEU A 358 -4.74 2.34 0.95
N GLN A 359 -4.61 2.02 2.25
CA GLN A 359 -4.37 3.02 3.29
C GLN A 359 -3.05 3.78 3.07
N PHE A 360 -2.00 3.09 2.62
CA PHE A 360 -0.72 3.75 2.28
C PHE A 360 -0.86 4.66 1.08
N PHE A 361 -1.47 4.16 0.01
CA PHE A 361 -1.66 4.92 -1.22
C PHE A 361 -2.42 6.22 -0.93
N PHE A 362 -3.51 6.10 -0.16
CA PHE A 362 -4.38 7.20 0.20
C PHE A 362 -4.00 7.89 1.53
N SER A 363 -2.71 8.00 1.84
CA SER A 363 -2.22 8.56 3.10
C SER A 363 -2.62 10.03 3.37
N LYS A 364 -3.14 10.77 2.38
CA LYS A 364 -3.74 12.11 2.58
C LYS A 364 -5.20 12.06 3.04
N SER A 365 -5.78 10.88 3.22
CA SER A 365 -7.18 10.70 3.62
C SER A 365 -7.28 9.94 4.92
N ASN A 366 -8.20 10.37 5.78
CA ASN A 366 -8.51 9.65 6.99
C ASN A 366 -9.44 8.47 6.67
N LEU A 367 -8.84 7.32 6.37
CA LEU A 367 -9.55 6.09 6.00
C LEU A 367 -9.77 5.13 7.18
N ASN A 368 -9.48 5.57 8.40
CA ASN A 368 -9.66 4.80 9.63
C ASN A 368 -11.13 4.69 10.06
#